data_AF-A0A924VJV2-F1
#
_entry.id   AF-A0A924VJV2-F1
#
_cell.length_a   1.000
_cell.length_b   1.000
_cell.length_c   1.000
_cell.angle_alpha   90.00
_cell.angle_beta   90.00
_cell.angle_gamma   90.00
#
_symmetry.space_group_name_H-M   'P 1'
#
loop_
_entity.id
_entity.type
_entity.pdbx_description
1 polymer ?
#
loop_
_entity_poly.entity_id
_entity_poly.type
_entity_poly.pdbx_seq_one_letter_code
_entity_poly.pdbx_strand_id
1 'polypeptide(L)'
;MPWDGTELRVTDLESGAVTTLAGSVSESVLQPEWVDDATLTMISDRSGWWNLYSVTLQGKGGVLHHEDAEFGGPLWQLGARTYGALDEARILAVRTVGDDSLVILDLAVGTSATIDLPLTSIRLGPQSGCRVLLTGGTSSLAGGLRMLDLSDGSLTEVRLDVDAMPDLAYVPLAEALT
;
A
#
# COMPACT_ATOMS: atom_id res chain seq x y z
N MET A 1 18.53 8.12 0.30
CA MET A 1 17.15 8.40 -0.16
C MET A 1 16.18 7.68 0.76
N PRO A 2 14.88 8.02 0.77
CA PRO A 2 13.92 7.38 1.66
C PRO A 2 13.81 5.86 1.51
N TRP A 3 14.22 5.30 0.37
CA TRP A 3 14.31 3.84 0.14
C TRP A 3 15.69 3.23 0.47
N ASP A 4 16.69 4.03 0.86
CA ASP A 4 17.96 3.50 1.38
C ASP A 4 17.92 3.37 2.90
N GLY A 5 17.18 4.27 3.56
CA GLY A 5 17.07 4.29 5.02
C GLY A 5 16.25 5.49 5.52
N THR A 6 15.36 5.23 6.47
CA THR A 6 14.54 6.24 7.17
C THR A 6 14.35 5.83 8.62
N GLU A 7 13.92 6.77 9.46
CA GLU A 7 13.56 6.50 10.84
C GLU A 7 12.11 6.91 11.11
N LEU A 8 11.35 6.02 11.73
CA LEU A 8 10.05 6.33 12.31
C LEU A 8 10.26 6.92 13.70
N ARG A 9 9.85 8.19 13.87
CA ARG A 9 9.94 8.90 15.14
C ARG A 9 8.57 9.40 15.58
N VAL A 10 8.29 9.28 16.87
CA VAL A 10 7.09 9.85 17.50
C VAL A 10 7.52 10.94 18.46
N THR A 11 6.78 12.06 18.45
CA THR A 11 7.00 13.20 19.34
C THR A 11 5.80 13.37 20.25
N ASP A 12 6.04 13.35 21.56
CA ASP A 12 5.05 13.76 22.55
C ASP A 12 4.89 15.29 22.46
N LEU A 13 3.66 15.75 22.20
CA LEU A 13 3.40 17.16 21.91
C LEU A 13 3.40 18.05 23.17
N GLU A 14 3.26 17.49 24.37
CA GLU A 14 3.26 18.24 25.63
C GLU A 14 4.68 18.49 26.14
N SER A 15 5.48 17.42 26.20
CA SER A 15 6.86 17.43 26.69
C SER A 15 7.90 17.73 25.61
N GLY A 16 7.55 17.54 24.34
CA GLY A 16 8.49 17.61 23.21
C GLY A 16 9.44 16.41 23.13
N ALA A 17 9.23 15.36 23.93
CA ALA A 17 10.08 14.18 23.91
C ALA A 17 9.95 13.43 22.58
N VAL A 18 11.08 13.10 21.95
CA VAL A 18 11.13 12.37 20.68
C VAL A 18 11.67 10.97 20.90
N THR A 19 10.98 9.97 20.38
CA THR A 19 11.39 8.57 20.44
C THR A 19 11.48 8.00 19.03
N THR A 20 12.61 7.37 18.68
CA THR A 20 12.75 6.57 17.46
C THR A 20 12.21 5.17 17.73
N LEU A 21 11.26 4.72 16.92
CA LEU A 21 10.59 3.42 17.09
C LEU A 21 11.13 2.34 16.15
N ALA A 22 11.53 2.71 14.94
CA ALA A 22 12.00 1.78 13.91
C ALA A 22 12.83 2.51 12.84
N GLY A 23 13.53 1.73 12.01
CA GLY A 23 14.30 2.23 10.89
C GLY A 23 15.74 2.57 11.25
N SER A 24 16.54 2.81 10.22
CA SER A 24 17.96 3.12 10.34
C SER A 24 18.50 3.70 9.03
N VAL A 25 19.82 3.89 8.95
CA VAL A 25 20.51 4.27 7.70
C VAL A 25 20.47 3.18 6.62
N SER A 26 20.04 1.96 6.95
CA SER A 26 19.97 0.81 6.05
C SER A 26 18.64 0.07 6.14
N GLU A 27 17.61 0.70 6.72
CA GLU A 27 16.25 0.16 6.80
C GLU A 27 15.28 1.27 6.39
N SER A 28 14.55 1.04 5.31
CA SER A 28 13.51 1.93 4.80
C SER A 28 12.19 1.62 5.49
N VAL A 29 11.81 2.49 6.42
CA VAL A 29 10.48 2.51 7.05
C VAL A 29 9.58 3.53 6.35
N LEU A 30 8.42 3.05 5.88
CA LEU A 30 7.47 3.81 5.09
C LEU A 30 6.07 3.78 5.70
N GLN A 31 5.26 4.77 5.31
CA GLN A 31 3.83 4.89 5.61
C GLN A 31 3.43 4.42 7.03
N PRO A 32 3.89 5.11 8.09
CA PRO A 32 3.39 4.84 9.44
C PRO A 32 1.93 5.30 9.56
N GLU A 33 1.06 4.44 10.09
CA GLU A 33 -0.36 4.72 10.32
C GLU A 33 -0.74 4.28 11.74
N TRP A 34 -1.44 5.15 12.48
CA TRP A 34 -1.88 4.82 13.83
C TRP A 34 -3.00 3.77 13.80
N VAL A 35 -2.87 2.76 14.65
CA VAL A 35 -3.93 1.77 14.91
C VAL A 35 -4.74 2.20 16.13
N ASP A 36 -4.04 2.65 17.16
CA ASP A 36 -4.58 3.15 18.43
C ASP A 36 -3.58 4.17 19.04
N ASP A 37 -3.83 4.65 20.25
CA ASP A 37 -2.99 5.65 20.93
C ASP A 37 -1.56 5.19 21.24
N ALA A 38 -1.27 3.89 21.15
CA ALA A 38 0.00 3.29 21.55
C ALA A 38 0.69 2.48 20.44
N THR A 39 0.02 2.24 19.31
CA THR A 39 0.45 1.29 18.27
C THR A 39 0.33 1.89 16.87
N LEU A 40 1.38 1.70 16.08
CA LEU A 40 1.44 2.03 14.66
C LEU A 40 1.59 0.76 13.82
N THR A 41 0.97 0.77 12.64
CA THR A 41 1.39 -0.05 11.51
C THR A 41 2.41 0.72 10.69
N MET A 42 3.32 0.01 10.03
CA MET A 42 4.34 0.57 9.17
C MET A 42 4.75 -0.44 8.10
N ILE A 43 5.38 0.05 7.03
CA ILE A 43 6.10 -0.77 6.07
C ILE A 43 7.59 -0.73 6.41
N SER A 44 8.29 -1.87 6.30
CA SER A 44 9.74 -1.95 6.42
C SER A 44 10.33 -2.93 5.42
N ASP A 45 11.50 -2.63 4.86
CA ASP A 45 12.28 -3.51 3.98
C ASP A 45 13.24 -4.43 4.74
N ARG A 46 13.16 -4.50 6.07
CA ARG A 46 14.12 -5.28 6.90
C ARG A 46 14.22 -6.76 6.55
N SER A 47 13.23 -7.34 5.86
CA SER A 47 13.27 -8.73 5.37
C SER A 47 13.94 -8.88 4.00
N GLY A 48 14.28 -7.78 3.33
CA GLY A 48 14.69 -7.73 1.92
C GLY A 48 13.54 -7.36 0.95
N TRP A 49 12.31 -7.30 1.45
CA TRP A 49 11.10 -6.89 0.73
C TRP A 49 10.30 -5.92 1.59
N TRP A 50 9.64 -4.92 1.01
CA TRP A 50 8.77 -4.05 1.78
C TRP A 50 7.52 -4.80 2.26
N ASN A 51 7.49 -5.12 3.56
CA ASN A 51 6.40 -5.84 4.22
C ASN A 51 5.76 -5.02 5.35
N LEU A 52 4.62 -5.48 5.89
CA LEU A 52 3.90 -4.79 6.96
C LEU A 52 4.31 -5.27 8.35
N TYR A 53 4.49 -4.32 9.25
CA TYR A 53 4.89 -4.52 10.64
C TYR A 53 4.04 -3.66 11.57
N SER A 54 3.96 -4.07 12.83
CA SER A 54 3.44 -3.26 13.93
C SER A 54 4.59 -2.78 14.80
N VAL A 55 4.43 -1.61 15.43
CA VAL A 55 5.33 -1.11 16.46
C VAL A 55 4.56 -0.28 17.49
N THR A 56 4.84 -0.53 18.76
CA THR A 56 4.29 0.21 19.90
C THR A 56 5.19 1.38 20.26
N LEU A 57 4.68 2.33 21.05
CA LEU A 57 5.48 3.45 21.57
C LEU A 57 6.66 3.01 22.45
N GLN A 58 6.67 1.78 22.96
CA GLN A 58 7.83 1.21 23.65
C GLN A 58 8.84 0.53 22.71
N GLY A 59 8.68 0.67 21.38
CA GLY A 59 9.54 0.06 20.37
C GLY A 59 9.36 -1.45 20.22
N LYS A 60 8.32 -2.03 20.82
CA LYS A 60 7.98 -3.46 20.69
C LYS A 60 7.01 -3.65 19.53
N GLY A 61 7.14 -4.73 18.79
CA GLY A 61 6.29 -4.96 17.63
C GLY A 61 6.59 -6.29 16.95
N GLY A 62 5.90 -6.55 15.86
CA GLY A 62 6.03 -7.81 15.12
C GLY A 62 5.67 -7.68 13.66
N VAL A 63 5.92 -8.76 12.93
CA VAL A 63 5.47 -8.94 11.55
C VAL A 63 3.94 -9.01 11.56
N LEU A 64 3.30 -8.21 10.71
CA LEU A 64 1.86 -8.31 10.44
C LEU A 64 1.59 -9.18 9.23
N HIS A 65 2.41 -9.02 8.19
CA HIS A 65 2.37 -9.84 6.99
C HIS A 65 3.78 -9.97 6.43
N HIS A 66 4.13 -11.15 5.94
CA HIS A 66 5.42 -11.41 5.29
C HIS A 66 5.21 -12.19 4.01
N GLU A 67 5.69 -11.65 2.90
CA GLU A 67 5.65 -12.25 1.58
C GLU A 67 6.85 -11.74 0.78
N ASP A 68 7.33 -12.56 -0.16
CA ASP A 68 8.36 -12.15 -1.13
C ASP A 68 7.70 -11.30 -2.24
N ALA A 69 7.16 -10.15 -1.83
CA ALA A 69 6.43 -9.20 -2.65
C ALA A 69 6.55 -7.79 -2.05
N GLU A 70 6.35 -6.76 -2.87
CA GLU A 70 6.41 -5.38 -2.40
C GLU A 70 5.02 -4.89 -1.96
N PHE A 71 4.90 -4.45 -0.70
CA PHE A 71 3.74 -3.71 -0.19
C PHE A 71 4.02 -2.22 -0.05
N GLY A 72 5.24 -1.81 -0.34
CA GLY A 72 5.68 -0.42 -0.38
C GLY A 72 6.29 -0.09 -1.73
N GLY A 73 7.04 1.00 -1.76
CA GLY A 73 7.79 1.39 -2.93
C GLY A 73 8.59 2.65 -2.66
N PRO A 74 9.43 3.07 -3.61
CA PRO A 74 10.21 4.30 -3.47
C PRO A 74 9.27 5.49 -3.25
N LEU A 75 9.42 6.15 -2.10
CA LEU A 75 8.58 7.27 -1.68
C LEU A 75 8.97 8.57 -2.40
N TRP A 76 8.65 8.65 -3.70
CA TRP A 76 8.89 9.84 -4.53
C TRP A 76 8.04 11.04 -4.11
N GLN A 77 6.86 10.78 -3.53
CA GLN A 77 5.91 11.78 -3.09
C GLN A 77 5.50 11.48 -1.65
N LEU A 78 5.58 12.48 -0.77
CA LEU A 78 5.09 12.36 0.59
C LEU A 78 3.57 12.13 0.59
N GLY A 79 3.12 11.24 1.47
CA GLY A 79 1.70 10.89 1.60
C GLY A 79 1.22 9.84 0.60
N ALA A 80 2.10 9.23 -0.20
CA ALA A 80 1.74 8.05 -0.97
C ALA A 80 1.29 6.93 -0.02
N ARG A 81 0.19 6.25 -0.39
CA ARG A 81 -0.38 5.15 0.36
C ARG A 81 -0.42 3.90 -0.50
N THR A 82 0.00 2.79 0.08
CA THR A 82 -0.07 1.45 -0.48
C THR A 82 -0.90 0.51 0.40
N TYR A 83 -1.28 0.92 1.61
CA TYR A 83 -2.25 0.17 2.43
C TYR A 83 -3.18 1.08 3.26
N GLY A 84 -4.24 0.50 3.80
CA GLY A 84 -5.16 1.13 4.74
C GLY A 84 -5.95 0.09 5.55
N ALA A 85 -6.20 0.37 6.83
CA ALA A 85 -6.98 -0.52 7.68
C ALA A 85 -8.44 -0.59 7.23
N LEU A 86 -8.98 -1.81 7.14
CA LEU A 86 -10.42 -2.06 6.97
C LEU A 86 -11.11 -2.17 8.32
N ASP A 87 -10.45 -2.85 9.26
CA ASP A 87 -10.81 -2.99 10.67
C ASP A 87 -9.59 -3.44 11.49
N GLU A 88 -9.78 -3.84 12.75
CA GLU A 88 -8.73 -4.28 13.66
C GLU A 88 -7.95 -5.52 13.20
N ALA A 89 -8.54 -6.37 12.34
CA ALA A 89 -7.97 -7.63 11.90
C ALA A 89 -7.63 -7.66 10.40
N ARG A 90 -8.02 -6.63 9.64
CA ARG A 90 -7.90 -6.63 8.17
C ARG A 90 -7.30 -5.34 7.62
N ILE A 91 -6.38 -5.50 6.68
CA ILE A 91 -5.75 -4.41 5.94
C ILE A 91 -6.02 -4.58 4.44
N LEU A 92 -6.44 -3.51 3.78
CA LEU A 92 -6.42 -3.42 2.32
C LEU A 92 -5.04 -2.94 1.90
N ALA A 93 -4.38 -3.64 0.98
CA ALA A 93 -3.05 -3.28 0.51
C ALA A 93 -2.88 -3.49 -0.99
N VAL A 94 -1.97 -2.72 -1.58
CA VAL A 94 -1.41 -2.97 -2.90
C VAL A 94 -0.21 -3.88 -2.72
N ARG A 95 -0.21 -5.02 -3.42
CA ARG A 95 0.90 -5.97 -3.49
C ARG A 95 1.46 -5.94 -4.91
N THR A 96 2.77 -5.78 -5.04
CA THR A 96 3.44 -5.78 -6.34
C THR A 96 4.36 -6.99 -6.49
N VAL A 97 4.13 -7.78 -7.53
CA VAL A 97 5.00 -8.87 -8.01
C VAL A 97 5.10 -8.74 -9.53
N GLY A 98 5.91 -7.76 -9.98
CA GLY A 98 5.90 -7.30 -11.37
C GLY A 98 4.74 -6.34 -11.64
N ASP A 99 3.50 -6.85 -11.57
CA ASP A 99 2.26 -6.07 -11.64
C ASP A 99 1.68 -5.82 -10.24
N ASP A 100 0.88 -4.76 -10.12
CA ASP A 100 0.13 -4.44 -8.92
C ASP A 100 -1.13 -5.29 -8.81
N SER A 101 -1.45 -5.74 -7.60
CA SER A 101 -2.71 -6.39 -7.22
C SER A 101 -3.25 -5.74 -5.96
N LEU A 102 -4.57 -5.64 -5.84
CA LEU A 102 -5.22 -5.22 -4.59
C LEU A 102 -5.54 -6.47 -3.75
N VAL A 103 -5.13 -6.48 -2.48
CA VAL A 103 -5.29 -7.62 -1.59
C VAL A 103 -5.89 -7.19 -0.24
N ILE A 104 -6.65 -8.08 0.38
CA ILE A 104 -7.03 -7.99 1.78
C ILE A 104 -6.14 -8.93 2.58
N LEU A 105 -5.39 -8.38 3.53
CA LEU A 105 -4.60 -9.12 4.49
C LEU A 105 -5.45 -9.43 5.72
N ASP A 106 -5.45 -10.69 6.14
CA ASP A 106 -6.01 -11.13 7.42
C ASP A 106 -4.87 -11.27 8.43
N LEU A 107 -4.84 -10.37 9.42
CA LEU A 107 -3.78 -10.28 10.42
C LEU A 107 -3.85 -11.39 11.47
N ALA A 108 -5.00 -12.04 11.64
CA ALA A 108 -5.17 -13.09 12.65
C ALA A 108 -4.57 -14.41 12.18
N VAL A 109 -4.67 -14.72 10.88
CA VAL A 109 -4.12 -15.94 10.29
C VAL A 109 -2.89 -15.71 9.42
N GLY A 110 -2.56 -14.45 9.08
CA GLY A 110 -1.40 -14.09 8.27
C GLY A 110 -1.56 -14.50 6.80
N THR A 111 -2.78 -14.41 6.26
CA THR A 111 -3.08 -14.75 4.87
C THR A 111 -3.48 -13.52 4.07
N SER A 112 -3.41 -13.62 2.74
CA SER A 112 -3.85 -12.57 1.82
C SER A 112 -4.88 -13.12 0.82
N ALA A 113 -5.88 -12.31 0.50
CA ALA A 113 -6.90 -12.60 -0.50
C ALA A 113 -6.92 -11.49 -1.56
N THR A 114 -6.67 -11.85 -2.82
CA THR A 114 -6.69 -10.90 -3.94
C THR A 114 -8.12 -10.47 -4.27
N ILE A 115 -8.33 -9.18 -4.48
CA ILE A 115 -9.53 -8.62 -5.08
C ILE A 115 -9.31 -8.61 -6.60
N ASP A 116 -10.14 -9.36 -7.34
CA ASP A 116 -10.05 -9.43 -8.79
C ASP A 116 -10.45 -8.09 -9.41
N LEU A 117 -9.47 -7.38 -9.96
CA LEU A 117 -9.63 -6.09 -10.63
C LEU A 117 -8.94 -6.13 -11.99
N PRO A 118 -9.52 -5.48 -13.01
CA PRO A 118 -8.90 -5.40 -14.33
C PRO A 118 -7.80 -4.31 -14.37
N LEU A 119 -6.92 -4.27 -13.36
CA LEU A 119 -5.86 -3.25 -13.23
C LEU A 119 -4.52 -3.95 -12.95
N THR A 120 -3.44 -3.47 -13.56
CA THR A 120 -2.07 -3.95 -13.34
C THR A 120 -1.15 -2.87 -12.77
N SER A 121 -1.63 -1.63 -12.72
CA SER A 121 -1.06 -0.56 -11.90
C SER A 121 -2.15 0.01 -11.00
N ILE A 122 -1.85 0.14 -9.70
CA ILE A 122 -2.81 0.56 -8.67
C ILE A 122 -2.10 1.49 -7.68
N ARG A 123 -2.67 2.68 -7.48
CA ARG A 123 -2.39 3.51 -6.30
C ARG A 123 -3.63 3.64 -5.44
N LEU A 124 -3.44 3.46 -4.15
CA LEU A 124 -4.49 3.52 -3.16
C LEU A 124 -4.78 4.97 -2.78
N GLY A 125 -6.04 5.38 -2.90
CA GLY A 125 -6.53 6.67 -2.45
C GLY A 125 -7.23 6.60 -1.08
N PRO A 126 -7.96 7.66 -0.71
CA PRO A 126 -8.76 7.67 0.50
C PRO A 126 -9.88 6.62 0.49
N GLN A 127 -10.24 6.16 1.69
CA GLN A 127 -11.35 5.24 1.95
C GLN A 127 -12.41 5.90 2.83
N SER A 128 -13.69 5.63 2.55
CA SER A 128 -14.82 5.98 3.40
C SER A 128 -15.81 4.82 3.46
N GLY A 129 -15.91 4.18 4.62
CA GLY A 129 -16.68 2.93 4.77
C GLY A 129 -16.17 1.85 3.81
N CYS A 130 -17.06 1.30 3.00
CA CYS A 130 -16.73 0.30 1.98
C CYS A 130 -16.22 0.90 0.67
N ARG A 131 -16.16 2.23 0.52
CA ARG A 131 -15.75 2.88 -0.74
C ARG A 131 -14.30 3.30 -0.70
N VAL A 132 -13.54 2.89 -1.70
CA VAL A 132 -12.11 3.17 -1.84
C VAL A 132 -11.87 3.84 -3.18
N LEU A 133 -11.16 4.98 -3.18
CA LEU A 133 -10.68 5.57 -4.42
C LEU A 133 -9.39 4.89 -4.86
N LEU A 134 -9.30 4.57 -6.14
CA LEU A 134 -8.12 3.99 -6.78
C LEU A 134 -7.73 4.84 -7.99
N THR A 135 -6.44 5.03 -8.21
CA THR A 135 -5.96 5.47 -9.53
C THR A 135 -5.12 4.36 -10.14
N GLY A 136 -5.34 4.04 -11.39
CA GLY A 136 -4.67 2.91 -12.01
C GLY A 136 -5.07 2.70 -13.46
N GLY A 137 -4.50 1.69 -14.09
CA GLY A 137 -4.79 1.31 -15.47
C GLY A 137 -4.06 0.03 -15.86
N THR A 138 -4.06 -0.26 -17.15
CA THR A 138 -3.27 -1.33 -17.77
C THR A 138 -2.66 -0.81 -19.07
N SER A 139 -2.00 -1.68 -19.84
CA SER A 139 -1.59 -1.34 -21.21
C SER A 139 -2.79 -1.08 -22.13
N SER A 140 -3.93 -1.71 -21.88
CA SER A 140 -5.13 -1.64 -22.73
C SER A 140 -6.29 -0.84 -22.10
N LEU A 141 -6.18 -0.47 -20.83
CA LEU A 141 -7.15 0.35 -20.11
C LEU A 141 -6.51 1.65 -19.67
N ALA A 142 -7.14 2.77 -20.04
CA ALA A 142 -6.66 4.10 -19.68
C ALA A 142 -6.46 4.23 -18.18
N GLY A 143 -5.37 4.93 -17.82
CA GLY A 143 -5.17 5.47 -16.48
C GLY A 143 -6.37 6.32 -16.06
N GLY A 144 -6.70 6.31 -14.77
CA GLY A 144 -7.77 7.16 -14.28
C GLY A 144 -8.19 6.87 -12.85
N LEU A 145 -9.01 7.78 -12.33
CA LEU A 145 -9.67 7.67 -11.03
C LEU A 145 -10.90 6.76 -11.13
N ARG A 146 -10.94 5.77 -10.25
CA ARG A 146 -12.02 4.81 -10.08
C ARG A 146 -12.43 4.73 -8.61
N MET A 147 -13.66 4.29 -8.37
CA MET A 147 -14.17 3.99 -7.05
C MET A 147 -14.51 2.51 -6.96
N LEU A 148 -13.88 1.82 -6.02
CA LEU A 148 -14.17 0.43 -5.65
C LEU A 148 -15.15 0.43 -4.47
N ASP A 149 -16.24 -0.32 -4.57
CA ASP A 149 -17.10 -0.65 -3.43
C ASP A 149 -16.75 -2.07 -2.94
N LEU A 150 -16.18 -2.16 -1.74
CA LEU A 150 -15.75 -3.41 -1.11
C LEU A 150 -16.93 -4.32 -0.71
N SER A 151 -18.17 -3.81 -0.68
CA SER A 151 -19.33 -4.61 -0.30
C SER A 151 -19.79 -5.58 -1.38
N ASP A 152 -19.59 -5.22 -2.65
CA ASP A 152 -19.98 -6.03 -3.81
C ASP A 152 -18.87 -6.22 -4.86
N GLY A 153 -17.72 -5.56 -4.66
CA GLY A 153 -16.57 -5.61 -5.57
C GLY A 153 -16.72 -4.74 -6.81
N SER A 154 -17.75 -3.89 -6.89
CA SER A 154 -18.00 -3.06 -8.07
C SER A 154 -16.93 -1.98 -8.23
N LEU A 155 -16.43 -1.83 -9.46
CA LEU A 155 -15.45 -0.80 -9.84
C LEU A 155 -16.09 0.19 -10.80
N THR A 156 -16.30 1.42 -10.34
CA THR A 156 -16.90 2.50 -11.14
C THR A 156 -15.85 3.49 -11.60
N GLU A 157 -15.84 3.83 -12.89
CA GLU A 157 -14.98 4.88 -13.42
C GLU A 157 -15.52 6.27 -13.03
N VAL A 158 -14.65 7.11 -12.46
CA VAL A 158 -15.00 8.48 -12.07
C VAL A 158 -14.51 9.46 -13.14
N ARG A 159 -13.23 9.34 -13.52
CA ARG A 159 -12.61 10.14 -14.59
C ARG A 159 -11.35 9.44 -15.10
N LEU A 160 -11.25 9.29 -16.42
CA LEU A 160 -10.05 8.78 -17.08
C LEU A 160 -9.11 9.93 -17.47
N ASP A 161 -7.82 9.62 -17.54
CA ASP A 161 -6.76 10.57 -17.90
C ASP A 161 -6.87 11.01 -19.36
N VAL A 162 -7.49 10.18 -20.20
CA VAL A 162 -7.77 10.43 -21.62
C VAL A 162 -9.22 10.13 -21.94
N ASP A 163 -9.78 10.83 -22.94
CA ASP A 163 -11.16 10.61 -23.38
C ASP A 163 -11.28 9.37 -24.31
N ALA A 164 -10.18 8.96 -24.96
CA ALA A 164 -10.10 7.74 -25.76
C ALA A 164 -8.67 7.19 -25.82
N MET A 165 -8.54 5.87 -25.80
CA MET A 165 -7.26 5.18 -26.02
C MET A 165 -6.92 5.14 -27.53
N PRO A 166 -5.63 5.10 -27.90
CA PRO A 166 -5.24 4.75 -29.26
C PRO A 166 -5.71 3.33 -29.62
N ASP A 167 -5.78 3.03 -30.91
CA ASP A 167 -6.07 1.67 -31.38
C ASP A 167 -5.05 0.68 -30.77
N LEU A 168 -5.56 -0.42 -30.20
CA LEU A 168 -4.75 -1.45 -29.56
C LEU A 168 -3.73 -2.07 -30.53
N ALA A 169 -3.95 -2.01 -31.84
CA ALA A 169 -2.98 -2.43 -32.85
C ALA A 169 -1.65 -1.64 -32.78
N TYR A 170 -1.64 -0.46 -32.16
CA TYR A 170 -0.45 0.36 -31.94
C TYR A 170 0.07 0.31 -30.50
N VAL A 171 -0.56 -0.48 -29.62
CA VAL A 171 -0.14 -0.63 -28.23
C VAL A 171 0.70 -1.89 -28.09
N PRO A 172 1.97 -1.80 -27.67
CA PRO A 172 2.78 -2.98 -27.40
C PRO A 172 2.20 -3.73 -26.19
N LEU A 173 1.99 -5.04 -26.35
CA LEU A 173 1.60 -5.91 -25.25
C LEU A 173 2.87 -6.46 -24.59
N ALA A 174 2.91 -6.38 -23.25
CA ALA A 174 3.96 -7.01 -22.47
C ALA A 174 3.70 -8.52 -22.43
N GLU A 175 4.75 -9.31 -22.63
CA GLU A 175 4.74 -10.76 -22.44
C GLU A 175 5.76 -11.13 -21.36
N ALA A 176 5.37 -11.98 -20.42
CA ALA A 176 6.29 -12.51 -19.44
C ALA A 176 7.29 -13.45 -20.13
N LEU A 177 8.59 -13.21 -19.92
CA LEU A 177 9.63 -14.14 -20.33
C LEU A 177 9.77 -15.21 -19.25
N THR A 178 9.36 -16.45 -19.57
CA THR A 178 9.54 -17.64 -18.72
C THR A 178 10.89 -18.29 -18.91
#